data_AF-A0A975L996-F1
#
_entry.id   AF-A0A975L996-F1
#
_cell.length_a   1.000
_cell.length_b   1.000
_cell.length_c   1.000
_cell.angle_alpha   90.00
_cell.angle_beta   90.00
_cell.angle_gamma   90.00
#
_symmetry.space_group_name_H-M   'P 1'
#
loop_
_entity.id
_entity.type
_entity.pdbx_description
1 polymer ?
#
loop_
_entity_poly.entity_id
_entity_poly.type
_entity_poly.pdbx_seq_one_letter_code
_entity_poly.pdbx_strand_id
1 'polypeptide(L)'
;MVPSALIGVWAARTRVLERPDLHGPLLHRTVVIGFPVAVLGAQPVALQAVGLWTPSTTGVGALALVSFAATGIAGGLAFAAAIALVAARIGDRRGPVTTALVACGRRSMTFYIAQSPVWLVATEPSLLGLAGALGAASAAGVAVVTWAVTVVMADVLRRAGRRGPAEALLRYLTYRTAEPARTQPAPLGAEAPGVTPRHVRG
;
A
#
# COMPACT_ATOMS: atom_id res chain seq x y z
N MET A 1 0.15 8.84 -16.23
CA MET A 1 0.11 7.63 -15.37
C MET A 1 1.49 7.06 -15.06
N VAL A 2 2.44 7.04 -16.00
CA VAL A 2 3.82 6.57 -15.76
C VAL A 2 4.63 7.38 -14.72
N PRO A 3 4.49 8.72 -14.58
CA PRO A 3 5.31 9.49 -13.64
C PRO A 3 4.99 9.20 -12.17
N SER A 4 3.71 9.00 -11.81
CA SER A 4 3.28 8.81 -10.42
C SER A 4 3.69 7.44 -9.86
N ALA A 5 3.66 6.40 -10.69
CA ALA A 5 4.17 5.07 -10.32
C ALA A 5 5.69 5.11 -10.06
N LEU A 6 6.44 5.84 -10.88
CA LEU A 6 7.89 6.02 -10.70
C LEU A 6 8.23 6.83 -9.45
N ILE A 7 7.45 7.86 -9.12
CA ILE A 7 7.59 8.61 -7.85
C ILE A 7 7.29 7.70 -6.66
N GLY A 8 6.26 6.85 -6.74
CA GLY A 8 5.96 5.86 -5.70
C GLY A 8 7.07 4.83 -5.49
N VAL A 9 7.66 4.33 -6.57
CA VAL A 9 8.82 3.40 -6.52
C VAL A 9 10.08 4.11 -6.06
N TRP A 10 10.31 5.36 -6.46
CA TRP A 10 11.45 6.17 -6.03
C TRP A 10 11.38 6.52 -4.54
N ALA A 11 10.20 6.95 -4.05
CA ALA A 11 9.94 7.24 -2.64
C ALA A 11 10.05 5.98 -1.76
N ALA A 12 9.61 4.82 -2.27
CA ALA A 12 9.83 3.53 -1.60
C ALA A 12 11.32 3.14 -1.55
N ARG A 13 12.12 3.55 -2.53
CA ARG A 13 13.57 3.28 -2.59
C ARG A 13 14.42 4.24 -1.78
N THR A 14 13.93 5.44 -1.42
CA THR A 14 14.80 6.47 -0.83
C THR A 14 15.17 6.23 0.64
N ARG A 15 14.67 5.17 1.30
CA ARG A 15 14.99 4.87 2.72
C ARG A 15 14.77 6.05 3.68
N VAL A 16 14.01 7.07 3.28
CA VAL A 16 13.66 8.23 4.14
C VAL A 16 12.83 7.78 5.35
N LEU A 17 12.15 6.62 5.24
CA LEU A 17 11.46 5.92 6.33
C LEU A 17 12.38 5.13 7.27
N GLU A 18 13.64 4.86 6.92
CA GLU A 18 14.56 4.05 7.74
C GLU A 18 15.37 4.89 8.75
N ARG A 19 15.33 6.23 8.66
CA ARG A 19 15.94 7.15 9.64
C ARG A 19 15.06 8.40 9.85
N PRO A 20 13.94 8.26 10.60
CA PRO A 20 13.05 9.39 10.89
C PRO A 20 13.73 10.50 11.70
N ASP A 21 14.78 10.16 12.45
CA ASP A 21 15.48 11.07 13.36
C ASP A 21 16.23 12.20 12.62
N LEU A 22 16.61 11.97 11.35
CA LEU A 22 17.37 12.95 10.54
C LEU A 22 16.48 13.75 9.57
N HIS A 23 15.24 13.33 9.29
CA HIS A 23 14.37 13.94 8.27
C HIS A 23 13.01 14.42 8.79
N GLY A 24 12.74 14.30 10.10
CA GLY A 24 11.48 14.75 10.72
C GLY A 24 11.03 16.16 10.33
N PRO A 25 11.90 17.19 10.34
CA PRO A 25 11.53 18.54 9.93
C PRO A 25 11.11 18.66 8.45
N LEU A 26 11.74 17.89 7.55
CA LEU A 26 11.38 17.87 6.14
C LEU A 26 10.01 17.23 5.93
N LEU A 27 9.77 16.06 6.56
CA LEU A 27 8.48 15.38 6.49
C LEU A 27 7.35 16.27 7.03
N HIS A 28 7.59 16.96 8.16
CA HIS A 28 6.63 17.89 8.73
C HIS A 28 6.34 19.06 7.78
N ARG A 29 7.36 19.64 7.15
CA ARG A 29 7.18 20.68 6.12
C ARG A 29 6.39 20.17 4.92
N THR A 30 6.67 18.96 4.43
CA THR A 30 5.91 18.35 3.33
C THR A 30 4.44 18.19 3.68
N VAL A 31 4.12 17.78 4.92
CA VAL A 31 2.73 17.69 5.40
C VAL A 31 2.08 19.07 5.47
N VAL A 32 2.72 20.02 6.16
CA VAL A 32 2.15 21.35 6.41
C VAL A 32 1.98 22.16 5.13
N ILE A 33 2.82 21.96 4.11
CA ILE A 33 2.71 22.69 2.83
C ILE A 33 1.85 21.90 1.83
N GLY A 34 2.08 20.60 1.71
CA GLY A 34 1.47 19.80 0.64
C GLY A 34 -0.03 19.61 0.80
N PHE A 35 -0.56 19.47 2.03
CA PHE A 35 -2.01 19.40 2.24
C PHE A 35 -2.72 20.71 1.87
N PRO A 36 -2.32 21.90 2.36
CA PRO A 36 -2.92 23.16 1.92
C PRO A 36 -2.83 23.38 0.41
N VAL A 37 -1.68 23.09 -0.21
CA VAL A 37 -1.52 23.21 -1.67
C VAL A 37 -2.52 22.31 -2.41
N ALA A 38 -2.68 21.06 -1.99
CA ALA A 38 -3.65 20.13 -2.56
C ALA A 38 -5.10 20.60 -2.37
N VAL A 39 -5.44 21.08 -1.17
CA VAL A 39 -6.79 21.58 -0.86
C VAL A 39 -7.13 22.81 -1.69
N LEU A 40 -6.19 23.77 -1.81
CA LEU A 40 -6.36 24.99 -2.59
C LEU A 40 -6.45 24.68 -4.09
N GLY A 41 -5.58 23.81 -4.61
CA GLY A 41 -5.61 23.42 -6.01
C GLY A 41 -6.83 22.58 -6.41
N ALA A 42 -7.49 21.94 -5.45
CA ALA A 42 -8.75 21.23 -5.68
C ALA A 42 -10.00 22.13 -5.68
N GLN A 43 -9.91 23.37 -5.18
CA GLN A 43 -11.09 24.26 -5.07
C GLN A 43 -11.83 24.46 -6.40
N PRO A 44 -11.17 24.74 -7.55
CA PRO A 44 -11.89 24.97 -8.79
C PRO A 44 -12.72 23.76 -9.25
N VAL A 45 -12.20 22.54 -9.05
CA VAL A 45 -12.90 21.30 -9.39
C VAL A 45 -14.00 21.00 -8.38
N ALA A 46 -13.75 21.24 -7.09
CA ALA A 46 -14.76 21.08 -6.04
C ALA A 46 -15.96 21.99 -6.25
N LEU A 47 -15.73 23.27 -6.60
CA LEU A 47 -16.78 24.25 -6.88
C LEU A 47 -17.60 23.89 -8.13
N GLN A 48 -16.97 23.32 -9.15
CA GLN A 48 -17.69 22.76 -10.32
C GLN A 48 -18.58 21.58 -9.92
N ALA A 49 -18.07 20.67 -9.09
CA ALA A 49 -18.82 19.47 -8.68
C ALA A 49 -20.09 19.79 -7.87
N VAL A 50 -20.11 20.90 -7.12
CA VAL A 50 -21.30 21.38 -6.40
C VAL A 50 -22.13 22.40 -7.18
N GLY A 51 -21.76 22.69 -8.43
CA GLY A 51 -22.50 23.62 -9.29
C GLY A 51 -22.37 25.11 -8.91
N LEU A 52 -21.45 25.46 -8.01
CA LEU A 52 -21.25 26.86 -7.56
C LEU A 52 -20.41 27.69 -8.53
N TRP A 53 -19.66 27.04 -9.42
CA TRP A 53 -18.87 27.71 -10.45
C TRP A 53 -18.81 26.88 -11.72
N THR A 54 -18.97 27.52 -12.87
CA THR A 54 -18.83 26.90 -14.18
C THR A 54 -17.75 27.63 -15.00
N PRO A 55 -16.83 26.91 -15.65
CA PRO A 55 -15.78 27.54 -16.43
C PRO A 55 -16.37 28.29 -17.62
N SER A 56 -15.95 29.54 -17.81
CA SER A 56 -16.41 30.40 -18.91
C SER A 56 -15.91 29.95 -20.29
N THR A 57 -14.79 29.22 -20.33
CA THR A 57 -14.21 28.66 -21.55
C THR A 57 -13.62 27.28 -21.27
N THR A 58 -13.43 26.48 -22.33
CA THR A 58 -12.75 25.18 -22.25
C THR A 58 -11.33 25.32 -21.68
N GLY A 59 -10.62 26.40 -21.99
CA GLY A 59 -9.26 26.65 -21.47
C GLY A 59 -9.22 26.84 -19.95
N VAL A 60 -10.21 27.56 -19.39
CA VAL A 60 -10.34 27.77 -17.95
C VAL A 60 -10.68 26.45 -17.23
N GLY A 61 -11.54 25.62 -17.83
CA GLY A 61 -11.81 24.27 -17.33
C GLY A 61 -10.58 23.36 -17.36
N ALA A 62 -9.80 23.40 -18.44
CA ALA A 62 -8.56 22.63 -18.56
C ALA A 62 -7.52 23.06 -17.52
N LEU A 63 -7.35 24.36 -17.29
CA LEU A 63 -6.47 24.87 -16.25
C LEU A 63 -6.90 24.40 -14.85
N ALA A 64 -8.18 24.44 -14.54
CA ALA A 64 -8.71 23.91 -13.27
C ALA A 64 -8.35 22.42 -13.07
N LEU A 65 -8.51 21.60 -14.09
CA LEU A 65 -8.14 20.18 -14.07
C LEU A 65 -6.62 19.97 -13.92
N VAL A 66 -5.81 20.72 -14.65
CA VAL A 66 -4.34 20.63 -14.56
C VAL A 66 -3.86 21.07 -13.18
N SER A 67 -4.39 22.16 -12.62
CA SER A 67 -4.09 22.61 -11.27
C SER A 67 -4.47 21.56 -10.22
N PHE A 68 -5.65 20.94 -10.35
CA PHE A 68 -6.05 19.84 -9.47
C PHE A 68 -5.10 18.64 -9.56
N ALA A 69 -4.75 18.20 -10.77
CA ALA A 69 -3.86 17.07 -10.98
C ALA A 69 -2.44 17.36 -10.44
N ALA A 70 -1.91 18.56 -10.70
CA ALA A 70 -0.57 18.96 -10.28
C ALA A 70 -0.46 19.08 -8.75
N THR A 71 -1.43 19.75 -8.12
CA THR A 71 -1.47 19.90 -6.66
C THR A 71 -1.82 18.58 -5.95
N GLY A 72 -2.51 17.66 -6.63
CA GLY A 72 -2.72 16.29 -6.16
C GLY A 72 -1.42 15.53 -5.91
N ILE A 73 -0.35 15.81 -6.67
CA ILE A 73 0.98 15.22 -6.41
C ILE A 73 1.52 15.68 -5.05
N ALA A 74 1.39 16.97 -4.74
CA ALA A 74 1.80 17.51 -3.45
C ALA A 74 0.98 16.90 -2.30
N GLY A 75 -0.32 16.68 -2.51
CA GLY A 75 -1.19 15.98 -1.56
C GLY A 75 -0.77 14.52 -1.34
N GLY A 76 -0.42 13.79 -2.40
CA GLY A 76 0.09 12.42 -2.31
C GLY A 76 1.41 12.34 -1.53
N LEU A 77 2.34 13.27 -1.78
CA LEU A 77 3.60 13.36 -1.03
C LEU A 77 3.38 13.72 0.44
N ALA A 78 2.48 14.68 0.73
CA ALA A 78 2.08 15.03 2.09
C ALA A 78 1.47 13.83 2.83
N PHE A 79 0.61 13.07 2.16
CA PHE A 79 0.03 11.86 2.74
C PHE A 79 1.09 10.81 3.07
N ALA A 80 2.02 10.53 2.14
CA ALA A 80 3.13 9.61 2.39
C ALA A 80 4.02 10.07 3.56
N ALA A 81 4.33 11.37 3.62
CA ALA A 81 5.11 11.95 4.72
C ALA A 81 4.37 11.87 6.07
N ALA A 82 3.05 12.08 6.07
CA ALA A 82 2.21 11.91 7.26
C ALA A 82 2.23 10.45 7.77
N ILE A 83 2.08 9.48 6.87
CA ILE A 83 2.17 8.06 7.23
C ILE A 83 3.56 7.72 7.79
N ALA A 84 4.63 8.26 7.20
CA ALA A 84 5.99 8.06 7.70
C ALA A 84 6.18 8.64 9.13
N LEU A 85 5.67 9.85 9.38
CA LEU A 85 5.71 10.46 10.72
C LEU A 85 4.90 9.66 11.74
N VAL A 86 3.71 9.19 11.36
CA VAL A 86 2.87 8.35 12.23
C VAL A 86 3.57 7.02 12.53
N ALA A 87 4.15 6.37 11.53
CA ALA A 87 4.91 5.13 11.70
C ALA A 87 6.12 5.32 12.63
N ALA A 88 6.89 6.40 12.44
CA ALA A 88 8.01 6.75 13.32
C ALA A 88 7.56 7.02 14.76
N ARG A 89 6.41 7.68 14.95
CA ARG A 89 5.87 7.98 16.27
C ARG A 89 5.36 6.74 17.01
N ILE A 90 4.82 5.77 16.27
CA ILE A 90 4.39 4.47 16.80
C ILE A 90 5.61 3.63 17.19
N GLY A 91 6.69 3.66 16.40
CA GLY A 91 7.92 2.89 16.65
C GLY A 91 7.62 1.40 16.78
N ASP A 92 8.20 0.77 17.81
CA ASP A 92 8.00 -0.67 18.09
C ASP A 92 6.71 -1.01 18.84
N ARG A 93 5.86 -0.01 19.14
CA ARG A 93 4.63 -0.23 19.92
C ARG A 93 3.61 -0.99 19.08
N ARG A 94 3.40 -2.27 19.40
CA ARG A 94 2.39 -3.12 18.74
C ARG A 94 1.11 -3.19 19.56
N GLY A 95 0.20 -2.24 19.30
CA GLY A 95 -1.17 -2.28 19.80
C GLY A 95 -2.10 -3.19 18.96
N PRO A 96 -3.33 -3.42 19.42
CA PRO A 96 -4.31 -4.22 18.68
C PRO A 96 -4.62 -3.62 17.29
N VAL A 97 -4.75 -2.28 17.21
CA VAL A 97 -5.03 -1.57 15.95
C VAL A 97 -3.87 -1.70 14.98
N THR A 98 -2.63 -1.42 15.41
CA THR A 98 -1.44 -1.55 14.55
C THR A 98 -1.25 -2.99 14.09
N THR A 99 -1.58 -3.96 14.95
CA THR A 99 -1.50 -5.39 14.61
C THR A 99 -2.54 -5.78 13.55
N ALA A 100 -3.77 -5.29 13.66
CA ALA A 100 -4.82 -5.49 12.66
C ALA A 100 -4.45 -4.84 11.31
N LEU A 101 -3.92 -3.62 11.34
CA LEU A 101 -3.45 -2.91 10.12
C LEU A 101 -2.31 -3.66 9.43
N VAL A 102 -1.31 -4.15 10.20
CA VAL A 102 -0.23 -5.00 9.66
C VAL A 102 -0.79 -6.31 9.10
N ALA A 103 -1.79 -6.92 9.76
CA ALA A 103 -2.44 -8.12 9.26
C ALA A 103 -3.16 -7.90 7.92
N CYS A 104 -3.79 -6.74 7.78
CA CYS A 104 -4.46 -6.30 6.55
C CYS A 104 -3.43 -6.08 5.44
N GLY A 105 -2.34 -5.35 5.72
CA GLY A 105 -1.25 -5.12 4.76
C GLY A 105 -0.59 -6.41 4.27
N ARG A 106 -0.42 -7.40 5.15
CA ARG A 106 0.11 -8.74 4.79
C ARG A 106 -0.84 -9.57 3.90
N ARG A 107 -2.09 -9.16 3.75
CA ARG A 107 -3.13 -9.82 2.96
C ARG A 107 -3.80 -8.86 1.97
N SER A 108 -3.03 -7.85 1.52
CA SER A 108 -3.57 -6.76 0.71
C SER A 108 -4.09 -7.24 -0.64
N MET A 109 -3.50 -8.28 -1.25
CA MET A 109 -3.96 -8.83 -2.52
C MET A 109 -5.31 -9.53 -2.36
N THR A 110 -5.47 -10.34 -1.31
CA THR A 110 -6.74 -10.98 -0.98
C THR A 110 -7.83 -9.93 -0.76
N PHE A 111 -7.56 -8.91 0.08
CA PHE A 111 -8.57 -7.90 0.37
C PHE A 111 -8.88 -6.99 -0.81
N TYR A 112 -7.88 -6.69 -1.65
CA TYR A 112 -8.11 -5.98 -2.91
C TYR A 112 -9.07 -6.75 -3.82
N ILE A 113 -8.83 -8.05 -4.03
CA ILE A 113 -9.72 -8.90 -4.83
C ILE A 113 -11.11 -9.00 -4.20
N ALA A 114 -11.20 -9.14 -2.87
CA ALA A 114 -12.48 -9.20 -2.16
C ALA A 114 -13.26 -7.87 -2.21
N GLN A 115 -12.56 -6.74 -2.30
CA GLN A 115 -13.16 -5.41 -2.37
C GLN A 115 -13.66 -5.06 -3.78
N SER A 116 -13.08 -5.63 -4.84
CA SER A 116 -13.49 -5.34 -6.23
C SER A 116 -14.98 -5.59 -6.51
N PRO A 117 -15.59 -6.72 -6.10
CA PRO A 117 -17.04 -6.94 -6.24
C PRO A 117 -17.88 -5.91 -5.47
N VAL A 118 -17.41 -5.42 -4.32
CA VAL A 118 -18.14 -4.40 -3.54
C VAL A 118 -18.29 -3.14 -4.37
N TRP A 119 -17.22 -2.72 -5.05
CA TRP A 119 -17.27 -1.57 -5.96
C TRP A 119 -18.15 -1.83 -7.17
N LEU A 120 -18.04 -3.00 -7.80
CA LEU A 120 -18.92 -3.38 -8.91
C LEU A 120 -20.39 -3.28 -8.50
N VAL A 121 -20.77 -3.88 -7.37
CA VAL A 121 -22.14 -3.87 -6.86
C VAL A 121 -22.60 -2.46 -6.50
N ALA A 122 -21.73 -1.66 -5.90
CA ALA A 122 -22.04 -0.29 -5.54
C ALA A 122 -22.27 0.58 -6.78
N THR A 123 -21.36 0.55 -7.75
CA THR A 123 -21.39 1.52 -8.86
C THR A 123 -22.26 1.10 -10.03
N GLU A 124 -22.45 -0.20 -10.23
CA GLU A 124 -23.22 -0.73 -11.36
C GLU A 124 -24.67 -0.25 -11.30
N PRO A 125 -25.16 0.49 -12.33
CA PRO A 125 -26.52 1.02 -12.39
C PRO A 125 -27.61 -0.05 -12.18
N SER A 126 -27.36 -1.26 -12.69
CA SER A 126 -28.27 -2.40 -12.63
C SER A 126 -28.30 -3.11 -11.27
N LEU A 127 -27.40 -2.74 -10.35
CA LEU A 127 -27.32 -3.30 -8.99
C LEU A 127 -27.77 -2.25 -7.99
N LEU A 128 -26.84 -1.57 -7.31
CA LEU A 128 -27.20 -0.49 -6.38
C LEU A 128 -27.25 0.88 -7.07
N GLY A 129 -26.60 1.04 -8.23
CA GLY A 129 -26.60 2.29 -9.01
C GLY A 129 -26.12 3.52 -8.24
N LEU A 130 -25.34 3.30 -7.19
CA LEU A 130 -24.96 4.33 -6.24
C LEU A 130 -23.99 5.35 -6.85
N ALA A 131 -23.36 5.07 -7.99
CA ALA A 131 -22.48 6.03 -8.67
C ALA A 131 -23.19 7.32 -9.11
N GLY A 132 -24.48 7.24 -9.46
CA GLY A 132 -25.28 8.41 -9.85
C GLY A 132 -26.00 9.11 -8.69
N ALA A 133 -26.25 8.39 -7.59
CA ALA A 133 -27.01 8.89 -6.44
C ALA A 133 -26.13 9.26 -5.22
N LEU A 134 -24.93 8.69 -5.10
CA LEU A 134 -24.00 9.03 -4.03
C LEU A 134 -23.17 10.25 -4.42
N GLY A 135 -23.38 11.35 -3.71
CA GLY A 135 -22.38 12.42 -3.66
C GLY A 135 -21.04 11.89 -3.15
N ALA A 136 -19.97 12.65 -3.38
CA ALA A 136 -18.60 12.28 -2.98
C ALA A 136 -18.49 11.88 -1.50
N ALA A 137 -19.26 12.51 -0.61
CA ALA A 137 -19.29 12.20 0.82
C ALA A 137 -19.81 10.79 1.11
N SER A 138 -20.92 10.38 0.49
CA SER A 138 -21.48 9.05 0.66
C SER A 138 -20.61 7.96 0.05
N ALA A 139 -19.99 8.21 -1.10
CA ALA A 139 -19.00 7.30 -1.69
C ALA A 139 -17.78 7.11 -0.77
N ALA A 140 -17.30 8.19 -0.17
CA ALA A 140 -16.24 8.14 0.84
C ALA A 140 -16.69 7.34 2.08
N GLY A 141 -17.94 7.48 2.53
CA GLY A 141 -18.51 6.69 3.61
C GLY A 141 -18.50 5.19 3.33
N VAL A 142 -18.98 4.78 2.15
CA VAL A 142 -18.94 3.37 1.70
C VAL A 142 -17.51 2.85 1.66
N ALA A 143 -16.56 3.66 1.14
CA ALA A 143 -15.16 3.29 1.11
C ALA A 143 -14.58 3.06 2.51
N VAL A 144 -14.87 3.95 3.47
CA VAL A 144 -14.41 3.85 4.87
C VAL A 144 -15.00 2.60 5.55
N VAL A 145 -16.30 2.35 5.37
CA VAL A 145 -16.95 1.16 5.95
C VAL A 145 -16.35 -0.12 5.37
N THR A 146 -16.21 -0.18 4.04
CA THR A 146 -15.62 -1.33 3.36
C THR A 146 -14.20 -1.58 3.85
N TRP A 147 -13.38 -0.53 3.93
CA TRP A 147 -12.04 -0.61 4.47
C TRP A 147 -12.03 -1.12 5.92
N ALA A 148 -12.87 -0.57 6.81
CA ALA A 148 -12.94 -1.00 8.20
C ALA A 148 -13.31 -2.48 8.33
N VAL A 149 -14.27 -2.97 7.53
CA VAL A 149 -14.65 -4.39 7.47
C VAL A 149 -13.44 -5.25 7.06
N THR A 150 -12.66 -4.83 6.05
CA THR A 150 -11.46 -5.59 5.65
C THR A 150 -10.41 -5.64 6.75
N VAL A 151 -10.21 -4.56 7.51
CA VAL A 151 -9.26 -4.54 8.64
C VAL A 151 -9.71 -5.50 9.75
N VAL A 152 -11.00 -5.51 10.08
CA VAL A 152 -11.57 -6.44 11.07
C VAL A 152 -11.41 -7.89 10.59
N MET A 153 -11.74 -8.18 9.34
CA MET A 153 -11.54 -9.50 8.76
C MET A 153 -10.08 -9.93 8.75
N ALA A 154 -9.16 -9.02 8.46
CA ALA A 154 -7.72 -9.28 8.54
C ALA A 154 -7.30 -9.70 9.94
N ASP A 155 -7.85 -9.05 10.97
CA ASP A 155 -7.56 -9.38 12.37
C ASP A 155 -8.13 -10.75 12.76
N VAL A 156 -9.35 -11.07 12.33
CA VAL A 156 -9.97 -12.39 12.55
C VAL A 156 -9.14 -13.49 11.88
N LEU A 157 -8.75 -13.32 10.61
CA LEU A 157 -7.90 -14.29 9.90
C LEU A 157 -6.53 -14.43 10.55
N ARG A 158 -5.97 -13.33 11.08
CA ARG A 158 -4.72 -13.37 11.85
C ARG A 158 -4.87 -14.20 13.10
N ARG A 159 -5.95 -14.00 13.89
CA ARG A 159 -6.22 -14.79 15.10
C ARG A 159 -6.43 -16.27 14.79
N ALA A 160 -7.03 -16.58 13.65
CA ALA A 160 -7.18 -17.95 13.15
C ALA A 160 -5.90 -18.55 12.52
N GLY A 161 -4.79 -17.82 12.48
CA GLY A 161 -3.53 -18.30 11.88
C GLY A 161 -3.57 -18.48 10.35
N ARG A 162 -4.61 -17.98 9.67
CA ARG A 162 -4.83 -18.21 8.25
C ARG A 162 -4.22 -17.13 7.37
N ARG A 163 -3.49 -17.54 6.33
CA ARG A 163 -3.03 -16.64 5.26
C ARG A 163 -4.17 -16.31 4.28
N GLY A 164 -4.03 -15.20 3.57
CA GLY A 164 -4.97 -14.87 2.50
C GLY A 164 -4.78 -15.83 1.31
N PRO A 165 -5.88 -16.27 0.67
CA PRO A 165 -5.84 -17.23 -0.43
C PRO A 165 -5.06 -16.72 -1.64
N ALA A 166 -5.17 -15.43 -1.98
CA ALA A 166 -4.48 -14.86 -3.13
C ALA A 166 -2.96 -14.84 -2.93
N GLU A 167 -2.50 -14.48 -1.73
CA GLU A 167 -1.07 -14.50 -1.39
C GLU A 167 -0.51 -15.92 -1.38
N ALA A 168 -1.32 -16.91 -0.96
CA ALA A 168 -0.93 -18.31 -1.01
C ALA A 168 -0.78 -18.80 -2.47
N LEU A 169 -1.72 -18.44 -3.35
CA LEU A 169 -1.68 -18.77 -4.77
C LEU A 169 -0.48 -18.12 -5.47
N LEU A 170 -0.25 -16.82 -5.24
CA LEU A 170 0.90 -16.12 -5.81
C LEU A 170 2.21 -16.79 -5.42
N ARG A 171 2.36 -17.12 -4.14
CA ARG A 171 3.55 -17.80 -3.62
C ARG A 171 3.75 -19.17 -4.26
N TYR A 172 2.68 -19.95 -4.42
CA TYR A 172 2.72 -21.24 -5.10
C TYR A 172 3.19 -21.10 -6.54
N LEU A 173 2.64 -20.14 -7.29
CA LEU A 173 3.01 -19.90 -8.69
C LEU A 173 4.46 -19.42 -8.83
N THR A 174 4.91 -18.47 -7.99
CA THR A 174 6.29 -17.95 -8.06
C THR A 174 7.33 -19.02 -7.75
N TYR A 175 7.13 -19.84 -6.73
CA TYR A 175 8.11 -20.87 -6.37
C TYR A 175 8.10 -22.04 -7.34
N ARG A 176 6.95 -22.42 -7.90
CA ARG A 176 6.87 -23.48 -8.92
C ARG A 176 7.62 -23.12 -10.21
N THR A 177 7.69 -21.84 -10.55
CA THR A 177 8.42 -21.36 -11.75
C THR A 177 9.91 -21.13 -11.49
N ALA A 178 10.33 -20.99 -10.23
CA ALA A 178 11.73 -20.74 -9.85
C ALA A 178 12.59 -22.01 -9.68
N GLU A 179 12.01 -23.21 -9.82
CA GLU A 179 12.74 -24.48 -9.84
C GLU A 179 12.85 -25.03 -11.27
N PRO A 180 13.90 -24.63 -12.00
CA PRO A 180 14.82 -25.62 -12.53
C PRO A 180 16.28 -25.10 -12.54
N ALA A 181 17.04 -25.30 -11.46
CA ALA A 181 18.53 -25.36 -11.47
C ALA A 181 19.08 -25.53 -10.04
N ARG A 182 18.77 -26.63 -9.37
CA ARG A 182 19.67 -27.19 -8.36
C ARG A 182 19.93 -28.65 -8.71
N THR A 183 20.68 -28.86 -9.79
CA THR A 183 21.44 -30.08 -9.94
C THR A 183 22.52 -30.05 -8.87
N GLN A 184 22.28 -30.78 -7.78
CA GLN A 184 23.27 -31.05 -6.75
C GLN A 184 24.43 -31.81 -7.40
N PRO A 185 25.69 -31.33 -7.37
CA PRO A 185 26.82 -32.17 -7.74
C PRO A 185 26.89 -33.30 -6.71
N ALA A 186 26.90 -34.54 -7.19
CA ALA A 186 27.05 -35.74 -6.36
C ALA A 186 28.28 -35.59 -5.44
N PRO A 187 28.20 -36.02 -4.16
CA PRO A 187 29.36 -36.00 -3.28
C PRO A 187 30.38 -37.02 -3.80
N LEU A 188 31.45 -36.52 -4.41
CA LEU A 188 32.62 -37.32 -4.74
C LEU A 188 33.39 -37.61 -3.46
N GLY A 189 33.49 -38.89 -3.12
CA GLY A 189 34.60 -39.43 -2.34
C GLY A 189 34.32 -39.58 -0.85
N ALA A 190 33.96 -40.82 -0.48
CA ALA A 190 34.00 -41.30 0.88
C ALA A 190 35.42 -41.20 1.47
N GLU A 191 35.46 -40.71 2.70
CA GLU A 191 36.60 -40.67 3.60
C GLU A 191 37.13 -42.10 3.85
N ALA A 192 38.42 -42.33 3.63
CA ALA A 192 39.09 -43.59 3.94
C ALA A 192 39.29 -43.71 5.47
N PRO A 193 39.06 -44.87 6.12
CA PRO A 193 39.15 -44.98 7.57
C PRO A 193 40.60 -44.87 8.07
N GLY A 194 40.80 -44.02 9.08
CA GLY A 194 42.08 -43.81 9.75
C GLY A 194 42.61 -45.06 10.45
N VAL A 195 43.88 -45.38 10.20
CA VAL A 195 44.66 -46.38 10.93
C VAL A 195 45.25 -45.72 12.19
N THR A 196 44.75 -46.10 13.36
CA THR A 196 45.38 -45.85 14.66
C THR A 196 46.56 -46.81 14.89
N PRO A 197 47.79 -46.34 15.21
CA PRO A 197 48.82 -47.20 15.76
C PRO A 197 48.73 -47.24 17.30
N ARG A 198 48.67 -48.47 17.84
CA ARG A 198 48.79 -48.79 19.26
C ARG A 198 50.20 -48.53 19.80
N HIS A 199 50.27 -48.13 21.06
CA HIS A 199 51.46 -48.11 21.93
C HIS A 199 52.31 -49.40 21.87
N VAL A 200 53.64 -49.24 21.91
CA VAL A 200 54.56 -50.25 22.46
C VAL A 200 55.59 -49.55 23.37
N ARG A 201 55.75 -50.11 24.57
CA ARG A 201 56.74 -49.81 25.62
C ARG A 201 58.18 -50.07 25.13
N GLY A 202 59.14 -49.33 25.68
CA GLY A 202 60.58 -49.61 25.64
C GLY A 202 61.34 -48.51 26.34
#